data_AF-A0A350I7X1-F1
#
_entry.id   AF-A0A350I7X1-F1
#
_cell.length_a   1.000
_cell.length_b   1.000
_cell.length_c   1.000
_cell.angle_alpha   90.00
_cell.angle_beta   90.00
_cell.angle_gamma   90.00
#
_symmetry.space_group_name_H-M   'P 1'
#
loop_
_entity.id
_entity.type
_entity.pdbx_description
1 polymer ?
#
loop_
_entity_poly.entity_id
_entity_poly.type
_entity_poly.pdbx_seq_one_letter_code
_entity_poly.pdbx_strand_id
1 'polypeptide(L)'
;MKTTYRPRGRTDTQLINHIADSHMNAYIRFKLSLTETEPTIKPYEETEWAKLPDYKLKMISVSISLITALHTKWSNLMNALKIEDWNRLYRHTADLSYVDLATLTYDVS
;
A
#
# COMPACT_ATOMS: atom_id res chain seq x y z
N MET A 1 -11.07 19.68 16.15
CA MET A 1 -9.81 20.43 15.92
C MET A 1 -9.02 19.67 14.86
N LYS A 2 -8.61 20.30 13.76
CA LYS A 2 -7.64 19.73 12.80
C LYS A 2 -6.25 20.02 13.36
N THR A 3 -5.64 19.04 14.01
CA THR A 3 -4.23 19.11 14.40
C THR A 3 -3.38 18.81 13.19
N THR A 4 -3.04 19.84 12.40
CA THR A 4 -2.05 19.68 11.33
C THR A 4 -0.69 19.38 11.96
N TYR A 5 -0.23 18.13 11.88
CA TYR A 5 1.05 17.70 12.44
C TYR A 5 2.28 18.42 11.82
N ARG A 6 2.10 19.18 10.73
CA ARG A 6 3.08 20.19 10.27
C ARG A 6 2.37 21.41 9.66
N PRO A 7 2.92 22.63 9.78
CA PRO A 7 2.32 23.85 9.21
C PRO A 7 2.18 23.89 7.67
N ARG A 8 2.65 22.85 6.96
CA ARG A 8 2.51 22.61 5.51
C ARG A 8 2.26 21.12 5.19
N GLY A 9 1.85 20.32 6.19
CA GLY A 9 1.69 18.87 6.06
C GLY A 9 0.31 18.47 5.54
N ARG A 10 0.21 17.23 5.02
CA ARG A 10 -1.07 16.58 4.70
C ARG A 10 -1.99 16.65 5.94
N THR A 11 -3.30 16.84 5.72
CA THR A 11 -4.27 16.73 6.83
C THR A 11 -4.37 15.28 7.31
N ASP A 12 -4.75 15.04 8.57
CA ASP A 12 -4.88 13.68 9.14
C ASP A 12 -5.77 12.76 8.27
N THR A 13 -6.80 13.31 7.64
CA THR A 13 -7.67 12.59 6.69
C THR A 13 -6.95 12.20 5.39
N GLN A 14 -6.15 13.10 4.83
CA GLN A 14 -5.35 12.79 3.63
C GLN A 14 -4.28 11.74 3.92
N LEU A 15 -3.70 11.76 5.12
CA LEU A 15 -2.74 10.73 5.54
C LEU A 15 -3.42 9.36 5.62
N ILE A 16 -4.58 9.27 6.28
CA ILE A 16 -5.28 7.98 6.43
C ILE A 16 -5.76 7.44 5.08
N ASN A 17 -6.25 8.29 4.18
CA ASN A 17 -6.61 7.87 2.82
C ASN A 17 -5.37 7.37 2.05
N HIS A 18 -4.25 8.07 2.18
CA HIS A 18 -3.00 7.64 1.57
C HIS A 18 -2.50 6.28 2.09
N ILE A 19 -2.61 6.02 3.39
CA ILE A 19 -2.29 4.71 3.98
C ILE A 19 -3.17 3.62 3.37
N ALA A 20 -4.47 3.89 3.21
CA ALA A 20 -5.38 2.93 2.56
C ALA A 20 -4.94 2.61 1.12
N ASP A 21 -4.62 3.63 0.33
CA ASP A 21 -4.17 3.46 -1.06
C ASP A 21 -2.84 2.72 -1.17
N SER A 22 -1.87 3.09 -0.34
CA SER A 22 -0.56 2.45 -0.29
C SER A 22 -0.69 0.96 0.05
N HIS A 23 -1.47 0.64 1.09
CA HIS A 23 -1.68 -0.76 1.50
C HIS A 23 -2.44 -1.57 0.45
N MET A 24 -3.42 -0.97 -0.24
CA MET A 24 -4.12 -1.65 -1.34
C MET A 24 -3.16 -2.00 -2.48
N ASN A 25 -2.33 -1.06 -2.89
CA ASN A 25 -1.30 -1.30 -3.92
C ASN A 25 -0.32 -2.38 -3.46
N ALA A 26 0.15 -2.30 -2.22
CA ALA A 26 1.05 -3.30 -1.65
C ALA A 26 0.45 -4.71 -1.62
N TYR A 27 -0.81 -4.85 -1.19
CA TYR A 27 -1.53 -6.12 -1.20
C TYR A 27 -1.66 -6.71 -2.62
N ILE A 28 -1.94 -5.87 -3.62
CA ILE A 28 -2.01 -6.29 -5.02
C ILE A 28 -0.63 -6.76 -5.51
N ARG A 29 0.44 -6.02 -5.19
CA ARG A 29 1.82 -6.39 -5.54
C ARG A 29 2.24 -7.71 -4.91
N PHE A 30 1.83 -7.99 -3.66
CA PHE A 30 2.02 -9.30 -3.03
C PHE A 30 1.39 -10.41 -3.87
N LYS A 31 0.12 -10.25 -4.26
CA LYS A 31 -0.56 -11.27 -5.05
C LYS A 31 0.11 -11.50 -6.40
N LEU A 32 0.40 -10.43 -7.15
CA LEU A 32 1.09 -10.53 -8.44
C LEU A 32 2.41 -11.29 -8.28
N SER A 33 3.24 -10.89 -7.30
CA SER A 33 4.55 -11.51 -7.06
C SER A 33 4.44 -12.98 -6.69
N LEU A 34 3.41 -13.37 -5.92
CA LEU A 34 3.17 -14.75 -5.51
C LEU A 34 2.65 -15.62 -6.66
N THR A 35 1.98 -15.06 -7.67
CA THR A 35 1.32 -15.82 -8.74
C THR A 35 1.99 -15.72 -10.10
N GLU A 36 2.89 -14.76 -10.29
CA GLU A 36 3.57 -14.50 -11.56
C GLU A 36 5.09 -14.63 -11.40
N THR A 37 5.79 -14.87 -12.51
CA THR A 37 7.25 -14.90 -12.54
C THR A 37 7.78 -13.50 -12.80
N GLU A 38 8.41 -12.89 -11.79
CA GLU A 38 9.04 -11.57 -11.87
C GLU A 38 8.12 -10.46 -12.44
N PRO A 39 6.90 -10.26 -11.90
CA PRO A 39 5.98 -9.27 -12.43
C PRO A 39 6.58 -7.87 -12.33
N THR A 40 6.27 -7.06 -13.34
CA THR A 40 6.64 -5.65 -13.34
C THR A 40 5.54 -4.86 -12.64
N ILE A 41 5.84 -4.29 -11.46
CA ILE A 41 4.83 -3.59 -10.66
C ILE A 41 4.68 -2.15 -11.11
N LYS A 42 3.42 -1.70 -11.17
CA LYS A 42 3.10 -0.34 -11.59
C LYS A 42 3.23 0.64 -10.41
N PRO A 43 3.98 1.74 -10.56
CA PRO A 43 3.98 2.86 -9.64
C PRO A 43 2.69 3.64 -9.83
N TYR A 44 2.31 4.40 -8.83
CA TYR A 44 1.14 5.24 -8.90
C TYR A 44 1.50 6.64 -8.41
N GLU A 45 0.86 7.63 -9.03
CA GLU A 45 1.09 9.04 -8.73
C GLU A 45 0.35 9.43 -7.43
N GLU A 46 0.93 9.12 -6.27
CA GLU A 46 0.33 9.37 -4.95
C GLU A 46 -0.22 10.80 -4.78
N THR A 47 0.53 11.79 -5.31
CA THR A 47 0.15 13.20 -5.23
C THR A 47 -1.08 13.51 -6.09
N GLU A 48 -1.22 12.84 -7.24
CA GLU A 48 -2.40 12.98 -8.08
C GLU A 48 -3.60 12.24 -7.48
N TRP A 49 -3.39 11.06 -6.87
CA TRP A 49 -4.43 10.34 -6.16
C TRP A 49 -5.01 11.18 -5.01
N ALA A 50 -4.16 11.87 -4.25
CA ALA A 50 -4.59 12.73 -3.16
C ALA A 50 -5.43 13.96 -3.59
N LYS A 51 -5.52 14.24 -4.90
CA LYS A 51 -6.36 15.31 -5.48
C LYS A 51 -7.73 14.80 -5.92
N LEU A 52 -7.94 13.49 -5.97
CA LEU A 52 -9.20 12.89 -6.42
C LEU A 52 -10.36 13.20 -5.45
N PRO A 53 -11.63 13.19 -5.92
CA PRO A 53 -12.77 13.62 -5.12
C PRO A 53 -13.02 12.78 -3.86
N ASP A 54 -12.67 11.49 -3.86
CA ASP A 54 -12.81 10.58 -2.73
C ASP A 54 -11.93 11.00 -1.54
N TYR A 55 -10.80 11.67 -1.77
CA TYR A 55 -9.98 12.26 -0.70
C TYR A 55 -10.67 13.40 0.06
N LYS A 56 -11.79 13.92 -0.46
CA LYS A 56 -12.64 14.91 0.21
C LYS A 56 -13.71 14.27 1.09
N LEU A 57 -13.83 12.94 1.09
CA LEU A 57 -14.75 12.22 1.96
C LEU A 57 -14.39 12.51 3.43
N LYS A 58 -15.32 13.15 4.15
CA LYS A 58 -15.09 13.54 5.55
C LYS A 58 -15.16 12.36 6.53
N MET A 59 -15.71 11.23 6.08
CA MET A 59 -15.95 10.06 6.91
C MET A 59 -14.72 9.15 6.90
N ILE A 60 -13.75 9.47 7.76
CA ILE A 60 -12.48 8.75 7.88
C ILE A 60 -12.64 7.27 8.26
N SER A 61 -13.77 6.92 8.88
CA SER A 61 -14.10 5.54 9.22
C SER A 61 -14.18 4.62 8.00
N VAL A 62 -14.50 5.15 6.80
CA VAL A 62 -14.49 4.34 5.57
C VAL A 62 -13.10 3.80 5.28
N SER A 63 -12.09 4.67 5.32
CA SER A 63 -10.69 4.30 5.06
C SER A 63 -10.15 3.38 6.15
N ILE A 64 -10.52 3.61 7.41
CA ILE A 64 -10.16 2.72 8.53
C ILE A 64 -10.79 1.33 8.35
N SER A 65 -12.07 1.24 7.99
CA SER A 65 -12.74 -0.03 7.72
C SER A 65 -12.10 -0.77 6.54
N LEU A 66 -11.73 -0.03 5.48
CA LEU A 66 -11.03 -0.58 4.33
C LEU A 66 -9.66 -1.16 4.73
N ILE A 67 -8.84 -0.39 5.45
CA ILE A 67 -7.53 -0.85 5.95
C ILE A 67 -7.70 -2.10 6.83
N THR A 68 -8.69 -2.09 7.73
CA THR A 68 -8.94 -3.21 8.65
C THR A 68 -9.28 -4.51 7.90
N ALA A 69 -10.19 -4.42 6.93
CA ALA A 69 -10.58 -5.57 6.10
C ALA A 69 -9.40 -6.05 5.23
N LEU A 70 -8.64 -5.11 4.66
CA LEU A 70 -7.48 -5.41 3.84
C LEU A 70 -6.39 -6.12 4.65
N HIS A 71 -6.02 -5.59 5.81
CA HIS A 71 -5.04 -6.18 6.70
C HIS A 71 -5.46 -7.56 7.19
N THR A 72 -6.75 -7.79 7.46
CA THR A 72 -7.23 -9.14 7.82
C THR A 72 -6.93 -10.15 6.70
N LYS A 73 -7.21 -9.80 5.44
CA LYS A 73 -6.91 -10.67 4.29
C LYS A 73 -5.41 -10.83 4.07
N TRP A 74 -4.65 -9.75 4.24
CA TRP A 74 -3.22 -9.72 3.97
C TRP A 74 -2.42 -10.47 5.04
N SER A 75 -2.75 -10.30 6.32
CA SER A 75 -2.16 -11.09 7.41
C SER A 75 -2.46 -12.57 7.26
N ASN A 76 -3.69 -12.95 6.87
CA ASN A 76 -4.00 -14.35 6.58
C ASN A 76 -3.17 -14.92 5.41
N LEU A 77 -2.92 -14.11 4.37
CA LEU A 77 -2.04 -14.49 3.26
C LEU A 77 -0.60 -14.68 3.75
N MET A 78 -0.04 -13.69 4.45
CA MET A 78 1.35 -13.72 4.93
C MET A 78 1.61 -14.87 5.89
N ASN A 79 0.67 -15.18 6.79
CA ASN A 79 0.76 -16.32 7.71
C ASN A 79 0.78 -17.69 7.00
N ALA A 80 0.29 -17.76 5.76
CA ALA A 80 0.25 -18.98 4.96
C ALA A 80 1.46 -19.12 4.02
N LEU A 81 2.32 -18.10 3.92
CA LEU A 81 3.50 -18.13 3.06
C LEU A 81 4.57 -19.05 3.62
N LYS A 82 5.18 -19.84 2.73
CA LYS A 82 6.39 -20.61 3.06
C LYS A 82 7.61 -19.72 2.97
N ILE A 83 8.73 -20.16 3.55
CA ILE A 83 9.98 -19.38 3.54
C ILE A 83 10.44 -19.07 2.11
N GLU A 84 10.19 -19.96 1.15
CA GLU A 84 10.57 -19.79 -0.25
C GLU A 84 9.72 -18.73 -0.97
N ASP A 85 8.45 -18.56 -0.55
CA ASP A 85 7.56 -17.57 -1.15
C ASP A 85 8.06 -16.13 -0.87
N TRP A 86 8.73 -15.90 0.26
CA TRP A 86 9.32 -14.61 0.60
C TRP A 86 10.47 -14.20 -0.32
N ASN A 87 11.13 -15.17 -0.97
CA ASN A 87 12.21 -14.93 -1.92
C ASN A 87 11.71 -14.61 -3.33
N ARG A 88 10.38 -14.58 -3.55
CA ARG A 88 9.82 -14.22 -4.86
C ARG A 88 10.09 -12.75 -5.15
N LEU A 89 10.49 -12.49 -6.40
CA LEU A 89 10.90 -11.19 -6.87
C LEU A 89 9.82 -10.52 -7.69
N TYR A 90 9.81 -9.19 -7.65
CA TYR A 90 9.14 -8.35 -8.63
C TYR A 90 10.10 -7.29 -9.15
N ARG A 91 9.76 -6.69 -10.29
CA ARG A 91 10.52 -5.59 -10.90
C ARG A 91 9.85 -4.26 -10.60
N HIS A 92 10.58 -3.34 -9.99
CA HIS A 92 10.10 -1.99 -9.75
C HIS A 92 10.36 -1.12 -10.99
N THR A 93 9.34 -0.54 -11.62
CA THR A 93 9.54 0.15 -12.92
C THR A 93 10.26 1.48 -12.83
N ALA A 94 10.34 2.11 -11.65
CA ALA A 94 10.95 3.45 -11.56
C ALA A 94 12.47 3.40 -11.82
N ASP A 95 13.10 2.26 -11.56
CA ASP A 95 14.54 2.03 -11.66
C ASP A 95 14.92 0.66 -12.24
N LEU A 96 13.92 -0.17 -12.61
CA LEU A 96 14.09 -1.56 -13.07
C LEU A 96 14.83 -2.47 -12.07
N SER A 97 14.89 -2.07 -10.79
CA SER A 97 15.48 -2.89 -9.74
C SER A 97 14.59 -4.07 -9.40
N TYR A 98 15.22 -5.16 -8.95
CA TYR A 98 14.51 -6.29 -8.37
C TYR A 98 14.38 -6.07 -6.88
N VAL A 99 13.17 -6.29 -6.38
CA VAL A 99 12.89 -6.20 -4.95
C VAL A 99 12.13 -7.46 -4.54
N ASP A 100 12.48 -8.01 -3.38
CA ASP A 100 11.80 -9.17 -2.79
C ASP A 100 10.53 -8.77 -2.03
N LEU A 101 9.73 -9.77 -1.66
CA LEU A 101 8.50 -9.53 -0.90
C LEU A 101 8.75 -9.05 0.54
N ALA A 102 9.88 -9.41 1.15
CA ALA A 102 10.22 -8.98 2.50
C ALA A 102 10.41 -7.46 2.57
N THR A 103 11.08 -6.87 1.58
CA THR A 103 11.34 -5.43 1.50
C THR A 103 10.04 -4.62 1.40
N LEU A 104 9.01 -5.16 0.74
CA LEU A 104 7.71 -4.50 0.57
C LEU A 104 6.96 -4.33 1.91
N THR A 105 7.30 -5.11 2.95
CA THR A 105 6.72 -4.95 4.29
C THR A 105 7.25 -3.73 5.05
N TYR A 106 8.44 -3.21 4.66
CA TYR A 106 9.06 -2.04 5.27
C TYR A 106 8.63 -0.72 4.63
N ASP A 107 8.23 -0.75 3.35
CA ASP A 107 7.84 0.45 2.59
C ASP A 107 6.41 0.94 2.91
N VAL A 108 5.69 0.19 3.75
CA VAL A 108 4.31 0.47 4.18
C VAL A 108 4.18 0.86 5.66
N SER A 109 5.28 0.93 6.41
CA SER A 109 5.34 1.33 7.82
C SER A 109 5.78 2.78 8.01
#